data_AF-A0A8T3PJ43-F1
#
_entry.id   AF-A0A8T3PJ43-F1
#
_cell.length_a   1.000
_cell.length_b   1.000
_cell.length_c   1.000
_cell.angle_alpha   90.00
_cell.angle_beta   90.00
_cell.angle_gamma   90.00
#
_symmetry.space_group_name_H-M   'P 1'
#
loop_
_entity.id
_entity.type
_entity.pdbx_description
1 polymer ?
#
loop_
_entity_poly.entity_id
_entity_poly.type
_entity_poly.pdbx_seq_one_letter_code
_entity_poly.pdbx_strand_id
1 'polypeptide(L)'
;AGRELSQALAALRGVEAPIAGWRVHAAAARLRERQGHTAKAEKAWAKSAAILNQLADSLADVPLLHDAFSASPVFQAIVGRAQVPNESAA
;
A
#
# COMPACT_ATOMS: atom_id res chain seq x y z
N ALA A 1 -6.11 -20.41 -10.30
CA ALA A 1 -5.35 -19.55 -9.36
C ALA A 1 -4.28 -18.71 -10.06
N GLY A 2 -3.29 -19.29 -10.75
CA GLY A 2 -2.20 -18.49 -11.37
C GLY A 2 -2.53 -17.80 -12.69
N ARG A 3 -3.48 -18.34 -13.48
CA ARG A 3 -3.81 -17.83 -14.82
C ARG A 3 -4.74 -16.62 -14.77
N GLU A 4 -5.75 -16.64 -13.90
CA GLU A 4 -6.64 -15.49 -13.72
C GLU A 4 -5.90 -14.28 -13.13
N LEU A 5 -5.01 -14.52 -12.16
CA LEU A 5 -4.17 -13.47 -11.58
C LEU A 5 -3.22 -12.87 -12.62
N SER A 6 -2.64 -13.70 -13.50
CA SER A 6 -1.80 -13.22 -14.61
C SER A 6 -2.59 -12.38 -15.62
N GLN A 7 -3.86 -12.72 -15.89
CA GLN A 7 -4.75 -11.93 -16.73
C GLN A 7 -5.14 -10.60 -16.08
N ALA A 8 -5.47 -10.60 -14.79
CA ALA A 8 -5.77 -9.37 -14.04
C ALA A 8 -4.55 -8.44 -13.99
N LEU A 9 -3.35 -8.98 -13.75
CA LEU A 9 -2.10 -8.21 -13.77
C LEU A 9 -1.72 -7.73 -15.18
N ALA A 10 -2.12 -8.44 -16.23
CA ALA A 10 -1.94 -8.00 -17.62
C ALA A 10 -2.88 -6.86 -17.99
N ALA A 11 -4.14 -6.87 -17.50
CA ALA A 11 -5.09 -5.77 -17.68
C ALA A 11 -4.64 -4.47 -17.00
N LEU A 12 -3.72 -4.55 -16.03
CA LEU A 12 -3.15 -3.41 -15.31
C LEU A 12 -1.86 -2.86 -15.96
N ARG A 13 -1.33 -3.49 -17.02
CA ARG A 13 -0.17 -2.96 -17.76
C ARG A 13 -0.62 -1.86 -18.72
N GLY A 14 -0.15 -0.63 -18.49
CA GLY A 14 -0.42 0.53 -19.35
C GLY A 14 -1.18 1.67 -18.66
N VAL A 15 -1.57 1.51 -17.38
CA VAL A 15 -2.19 2.59 -16.60
C VAL A 15 -1.09 3.41 -15.92
N GLU A 16 -0.74 4.55 -16.50
CA GLU A 16 0.23 5.48 -15.93
C GLU A 16 -0.33 6.17 -14.67
N ALA A 17 0.49 6.16 -13.60
CA ALA A 17 0.47 7.02 -12.42
C ALA A 17 -0.23 6.55 -11.10
N PRO A 18 -1.45 5.98 -11.02
CA PRO A 18 -2.04 5.58 -9.73
C PRO A 18 -1.41 4.33 -9.09
N ILE A 19 -1.02 3.33 -9.88
CA ILE A 19 -0.58 2.02 -9.36
C ILE A 19 0.82 2.08 -8.72
N ALA A 20 1.69 3.00 -9.14
CA ALA A 20 3.01 3.18 -8.52
C ALA A 20 3.00 4.16 -7.33
N GLY A 21 1.92 4.93 -7.12
CA GLY A 21 1.85 5.98 -6.10
C GLY A 21 2.13 5.46 -4.69
N TRP A 22 1.59 4.29 -4.33
CA TRP A 22 1.87 3.66 -3.04
C TRP A 22 3.36 3.28 -2.91
N ARG A 23 4.01 2.79 -3.97
CA ARG A 23 5.44 2.46 -3.95
C ARG A 23 6.32 3.68 -3.75
N VAL A 24 5.98 4.80 -4.41
CA VAL A 24 6.70 6.08 -4.25
C VAL A 24 6.57 6.60 -2.83
N HIS A 25 5.36 6.58 -2.26
CA HIS A 25 5.13 7.00 -0.89
C HIS A 25 5.82 6.09 0.14
N ALA A 26 5.79 4.77 -0.05
CA ALA A 26 6.51 3.81 0.79
C ALA A 26 8.04 4.01 0.73
N ALA A 27 8.61 4.24 -0.46
CA ALA A 27 10.03 4.54 -0.61
C ALA A 27 10.42 5.85 0.09
N ALA A 28 9.60 6.88 -0.07
CA ALA A 28 9.81 8.17 0.56
C ALA A 28 9.65 8.11 2.10
N ALA A 29 8.78 7.25 2.61
CA ALA A 29 8.65 6.98 4.04
C ALA A 29 9.92 6.34 4.60
N ARG A 30 10.41 5.26 3.98
CA ARG A 30 11.67 4.58 4.38
C ARG A 30 12.88 5.51 4.35
N LEU A 31 12.99 6.37 3.34
CA LEU A 31 14.06 7.36 3.27
C LEU A 31 14.00 8.34 4.45
N ARG A 32 12.79 8.80 4.81
CA ARG A 32 12.57 9.74 5.92
C ARG A 32 12.83 9.10 7.28
N GLU A 33 12.48 7.82 7.46
CA GLU A 33 12.85 7.05 8.65
C GLU A 33 14.37 7.01 8.83
N ARG A 34 15.12 6.70 7.76
CA ARG A 34 16.60 6.68 7.78
C ARG A 34 17.21 8.05 8.09
N GLN A 35 16.50 9.14 7.81
CA GLN A 35 16.92 10.51 8.10
C GLN A 35 16.44 11.00 9.48
N GLY A 36 15.73 10.17 10.26
CA GLY A 36 15.15 10.59 11.55
C GLY A 36 13.94 11.53 11.42
N HIS A 37 13.38 11.69 10.22
CA HIS A 37 12.24 12.56 9.95
C HIS A 37 10.89 11.85 10.20
N THR A 38 10.64 11.44 11.44
CA THR A 38 9.49 10.60 11.83
C THR A 38 8.13 11.10 11.33
N ALA A 39 7.75 12.35 11.62
CA ALA A 39 6.46 12.90 11.19
C ALA A 39 6.28 12.92 9.65
N LYS A 40 7.36 13.14 8.91
CA LYS A 40 7.31 13.11 7.44
C LYS A 40 7.22 11.67 6.92
N ALA A 41 7.80 10.71 7.64
CA ALA A 41 7.70 9.28 7.32
C ALA A 41 6.28 8.77 7.54
N GLU A 42 5.67 9.09 8.68
CA GLU A 42 4.26 8.77 9.00
C GLU A 42 3.31 9.31 7.94
N LYS A 43 3.45 10.59 7.56
CA LYS A 43 2.64 11.18 6.49
C LYS A 43 2.80 10.46 5.16
N ALA A 44 3.99 9.94 4.87
CA ALA A 44 4.24 9.18 3.65
C ALA A 44 3.66 7.75 3.74
N TRP A 45 3.74 7.09 4.89
CA TRP A 45 3.06 5.81 5.13
C TRP A 45 1.55 5.92 5.00
N ALA A 46 0.93 6.94 5.60
CA ALA A 46 -0.50 7.19 5.50
C ALA A 46 -0.97 7.34 4.04
N LYS A 47 -0.22 8.10 3.21
CA LYS A 47 -0.52 8.23 1.78
C LYS A 47 -0.38 6.91 1.02
N SER A 48 0.63 6.11 1.35
CA SER A 48 0.81 4.79 0.74
C SER A 48 -0.35 3.85 1.09
N ALA A 49 -0.75 3.82 2.36
CA ALA A 49 -1.85 2.98 2.84
C ALA A 49 -3.19 3.42 2.25
N ALA A 50 -3.46 4.72 2.13
CA ALA A 50 -4.69 5.23 1.52
C ALA A 50 -4.90 4.73 0.09
N ILE A 51 -3.83 4.73 -0.73
CA ILE A 51 -3.90 4.22 -2.12
C ILE A 51 -4.18 2.70 -2.13
N LEU A 52 -3.56 1.94 -1.22
CA LEU A 52 -3.80 0.50 -1.13
C LEU A 52 -5.21 0.17 -0.65
N ASN A 53 -5.73 0.91 0.34
CA ASN A 53 -7.10 0.76 0.82
C ASN A 53 -8.11 1.11 -0.27
N GLN A 54 -7.91 2.21 -1.01
CA GLN A 54 -8.77 2.54 -2.15
C GLN A 54 -8.75 1.44 -3.23
N LEU A 55 -7.60 0.82 -3.47
CA LEU A 55 -7.51 -0.32 -4.37
C LEU A 55 -8.26 -1.54 -3.81
N ALA A 56 -8.14 -1.84 -2.51
CA ALA A 56 -8.92 -2.90 -1.88
C ALA A 56 -10.43 -2.63 -1.99
N ASP A 57 -10.87 -1.40 -1.68
CA ASP A 57 -12.28 -0.99 -1.77
C ASP A 57 -12.83 -1.15 -3.20
N SER A 58 -12.02 -0.89 -4.23
CA SER A 58 -12.41 -1.11 -5.63
C SER A 58 -12.63 -2.59 -5.98
N LEU A 59 -12.19 -3.51 -5.13
CA LEU A 59 -12.35 -4.95 -5.27
C LEU A 59 -13.48 -5.51 -4.39
N ALA A 60 -14.23 -4.67 -3.67
CA ALA A 60 -15.26 -5.10 -2.73
C ALA A 60 -16.34 -6.00 -3.38
N ASP A 61 -16.67 -5.75 -4.66
CA ASP A 61 -17.63 -6.55 -5.42
C ASP A 61 -17.09 -7.93 -5.85
N VAL A 62 -15.81 -8.21 -5.59
CA VAL A 62 -15.15 -9.50 -5.85
C VAL A 62 -14.46 -10.00 -4.56
N PRO A 63 -15.23 -10.57 -3.61
CA PRO A 63 -14.74 -10.86 -2.25
C PRO A 63 -13.46 -11.70 -2.20
N LEU A 64 -13.35 -12.73 -3.04
CA LEU A 64 -12.15 -13.57 -3.12
C LEU A 64 -10.89 -12.75 -3.45
N LEU A 65 -11.02 -11.79 -4.36
CA LEU A 65 -9.90 -10.96 -4.81
C LEU A 65 -9.58 -9.85 -3.80
N HIS A 66 -10.60 -9.24 -3.20
CA HIS A 66 -10.44 -8.35 -2.05
C HIS A 66 -9.65 -9.04 -0.93
N ASP A 67 -10.08 -10.23 -0.52
CA ASP A 67 -9.47 -10.95 0.60
C ASP A 67 -8.03 -11.38 0.27
N ALA A 68 -7.79 -11.92 -0.92
CA ALA A 68 -6.45 -12.28 -1.38
C ALA A 68 -5.52 -11.06 -1.47
N PHE A 69 -6.03 -9.91 -1.92
CA PHE A 69 -5.28 -8.66 -2.01
C PHE A 69 -4.94 -8.11 -0.62
N SER A 70 -5.93 -8.03 0.27
CA SER A 70 -5.78 -7.55 1.65
C SER A 70 -4.88 -8.47 2.49
N ALA A 71 -4.90 -9.79 2.24
CA ALA A 71 -4.02 -10.75 2.90
C ALA A 71 -2.56 -10.72 2.38
N SER A 72 -2.27 -9.99 1.30
CA SER A 72 -0.92 -9.88 0.76
C SER A 72 0.06 -9.33 1.81
N PRO A 73 1.26 -9.92 1.97
CA PRO A 73 2.27 -9.43 2.90
C PRO A 73 2.65 -7.96 2.67
N VAL A 74 2.61 -7.49 1.42
CA VAL A 74 2.94 -6.10 1.08
C VAL A 74 1.85 -5.15 1.55
N PHE A 75 0.58 -5.53 1.40
CA PHE A 75 -0.56 -4.74 1.88
C PHE A 75 -0.48 -4.61 3.40
N GLN A 76 -0.36 -5.73 4.11
CA GLN A 76 -0.26 -5.77 5.57
C GLN A 76 0.93 -4.98 6.11
N ALA A 77 2.10 -5.10 5.47
CA ALA A 77 3.30 -4.37 5.89
C ALA A 77 3.12 -2.85 5.76
N ILE A 78 2.46 -2.37 4.71
CA ILE A 78 2.29 -0.93 4.48
C ILE A 78 1.17 -0.35 5.33
N VAL A 79 0.03 -1.05 5.41
CA VAL A 79 -1.11 -0.62 6.25
C VAL A 79 -0.72 -0.66 7.72
N GLY A 80 -0.02 -1.70 8.18
CA GLY A 80 0.50 -1.77 9.54
C GLY A 80 1.45 -0.61 9.87
N ARG A 81 2.36 -0.24 8.95
CA ARG A 81 3.27 0.91 9.14
C ARG A 81 2.54 2.26 9.23
N ALA A 82 1.39 2.40 8.58
CA ALA A 82 0.57 3.61 8.69
C ALA A 82 -0.25 3.66 9.98
N GLN A 83 -0.51 2.51 10.59
CA GLN A 83 -1.34 2.39 11.79
C GLN A 83 -0.56 2.49 13.09
N VAL A 84 0.74 2.17 13.12
CA VAL A 84 1.57 2.33 14.33
C VAL A 84 1.74 3.84 14.61
N PRO A 85 1.05 4.40 15.63
CA PRO A 85 1.38 5.73 16.12
C PRO A 85 2.68 5.55 16.90
N ASN A 86 3.67 6.40 16.66
CA ASN A 86 4.93 6.31 17.39
C ASN A 86 4.69 6.73 18.86
N GLU A 87 4.26 5.80 19.73
CA GLU A 87 4.24 5.94 21.20
C GLU A 87 5.67 5.90 21.77
N SER A 88 6.55 6.75 21.26
CA SER A 88 7.91 6.93 21.79
C SER A 88 8.30 8.40 21.84
N ALA A 89 7.31 9.27 22.08
CA ALA A 89 7.50 10.64 22.54
C ALA A 89 6.70 10.83 23.83
N ALA A 90 7.15 10.19 24.91
CA ALA A 90 6.79 10.48 26.29
C ALA A 90 8.04 10.41 27.15
#